data_AF-A0A0K2B1Y4-F1
#
_entry.id   AF-A0A0K2B1Y4-F1
#
_cell.length_a   1.000
_cell.length_b   1.000
_cell.length_c   1.000
_cell.angle_alpha   90.00
_cell.angle_beta   90.00
_cell.angle_gamma   90.00
#
_symmetry.space_group_name_H-M   'P 1'
#
loop_
_entity.id
_entity.type
_entity.pdbx_description
1 polymer ?
#
loop_
_entity_poly.entity_id
_entity_poly.type
_entity_poly.pdbx_seq_one_letter_code
_entity_poly.pdbx_strand_id
1 'polypeptide(L)'
;MALFSEAELRTLLKRPLTADECTLAHDLTEDAFYGEVGERLTDPPQRGVKSVALAVAARILTNPAGVRSEQAGGMLVSYADSETGVMLSEDERKRLRRAVGMAAGASSLDIAPEDYCPPVRVWRAL
;
A
#
# COMPACT_ATOMS: atom_id res chain seq x y z
N MET A 1 -5.85 -13.04 -7.53
CA MET A 1 -4.36 -13.06 -7.67
C MET A 1 -3.74 -13.14 -6.28
N ALA A 2 -2.68 -13.93 -6.04
CA ALA A 2 -2.09 -14.03 -4.70
C ALA A 2 -1.23 -12.80 -4.33
N LEU A 3 -1.81 -11.80 -3.64
CA LEU A 3 -1.12 -10.59 -3.19
C LEU A 3 -0.15 -10.86 -2.03
N PHE A 4 -0.55 -11.75 -1.12
CA PHE A 4 0.19 -12.22 0.04
C PHE A 4 -0.34 -13.59 0.46
N SER A 5 0.40 -14.28 1.33
CA SER A 5 -0.02 -15.55 1.91
C SER A 5 -0.70 -15.35 3.27
N GLU A 6 -1.59 -16.28 3.65
CA GLU A 6 -2.22 -16.27 4.97
C GLU A 6 -1.20 -16.33 6.11
N ALA A 7 -0.10 -17.07 5.91
CA ALA A 7 0.98 -17.19 6.88
C ALA A 7 1.65 -15.83 7.14
N GLU A 8 1.88 -15.02 6.10
CA GLU A 8 2.41 -13.66 6.24
C GLU A 8 1.44 -12.76 7.02
N LEU A 9 0.14 -12.84 6.74
CA LEU A 9 -0.88 -12.05 7.44
C LEU A 9 -0.99 -12.44 8.93
N ARG A 10 -1.04 -13.74 9.23
CA ARG A 10 -1.04 -14.25 10.62
C ARG A 10 0.23 -13.83 11.37
N THR A 11 1.39 -13.90 10.71
CA THR A 11 2.68 -13.49 11.29
C THR A 11 2.68 -11.99 11.62
N LEU A 12 2.13 -11.16 10.73
CA LEU A 12 2.06 -9.71 10.94
C LEU A 12 1.14 -9.35 12.11
N LEU A 13 -0.06 -9.94 12.17
CA LEU A 13 -1.06 -9.62 13.19
C LEU A 13 -0.78 -10.28 14.54
N LYS A 14 0.08 -11.30 14.58
CA LYS A 14 0.43 -12.07 15.80
C LYS A 14 -0.80 -12.58 16.57
N ARG A 15 -1.89 -12.85 15.87
CA ARG A 15 -3.15 -13.37 16.43
C ARG A 15 -3.66 -14.55 15.60
N PRO A 16 -4.44 -15.47 16.20
CA PRO A 16 -5.12 -16.49 15.42
C PRO A 16 -6.14 -15.82 14.49
N LEU A 17 -6.12 -16.24 13.23
CA LEU A 17 -7.09 -15.86 12.20
C LEU A 17 -7.63 -17.14 11.56
N THR A 18 -8.94 -17.19 11.41
CA THR A 18 -9.62 -18.22 10.62
C THR A 18 -9.23 -18.11 9.15
N ALA A 19 -9.44 -19.18 8.38
CA ALA A 19 -9.21 -19.14 6.93
C ALA A 19 -10.14 -18.11 6.27
N ASP A 20 -11.42 -18.08 6.68
CA ASP A 20 -12.43 -17.17 6.14
C ASP A 20 -12.07 -15.68 6.37
N GLU A 21 -11.51 -15.33 7.54
CA GLU A 21 -11.00 -13.97 7.78
C GLU A 21 -9.84 -13.61 6.85
N CYS A 22 -8.93 -14.56 6.59
CA CYS A 22 -7.81 -14.34 5.68
C CYS A 22 -8.28 -14.16 4.23
N THR A 23 -9.22 -15.00 3.78
CA THR A 23 -9.82 -14.92 2.45
C THR A 23 -10.56 -13.59 2.27
N LEU A 24 -11.42 -13.23 3.22
CA LEU A 24 -12.15 -11.96 3.17
C LEU A 24 -11.20 -10.75 3.12
N ALA A 25 -10.14 -10.75 3.93
CA ALA A 25 -9.15 -9.67 3.92
C ALA A 25 -8.38 -9.60 2.59
N HIS A 26 -8.10 -10.73 1.98
CA HIS A 26 -7.44 -10.81 0.69
C HIS A 26 -8.35 -10.30 -0.44
N ASP A 27 -9.59 -10.78 -0.52
CA ASP A 27 -10.58 -10.36 -1.53
C ASP A 27 -10.82 -8.83 -1.49
N LEU A 28 -11.07 -8.30 -0.30
CA LEU A 28 -11.30 -6.85 -0.11
C LEU A 28 -10.05 -6.02 -0.45
N THR A 29 -8.85 -6.54 -0.22
CA THR A 29 -7.60 -5.86 -0.60
C THR A 29 -7.40 -5.90 -2.12
N GLU A 30 -7.72 -7.04 -2.75
CA GLU A 30 -7.63 -7.20 -4.20
C GLU A 30 -8.59 -6.26 -4.92
N ASP A 31 -9.85 -6.17 -4.49
CA ASP A 31 -10.85 -5.24 -5.02
C ASP A 31 -10.41 -3.78 -4.88
N ALA A 32 -9.91 -3.39 -3.71
CA ALA A 32 -9.41 -2.04 -3.47
C ALA A 32 -8.20 -1.68 -4.36
N PHE A 33 -7.34 -2.66 -4.64
CA PHE A 33 -6.16 -2.47 -5.48
C PHE A 33 -6.57 -2.36 -6.95
N TYR A 34 -7.45 -3.22 -7.44
CA TYR A 34 -7.98 -3.13 -8.80
C TYR A 34 -8.74 -1.82 -9.04
N GLY A 35 -9.53 -1.36 -8.08
CA GLY A 35 -10.19 -0.06 -8.18
C GLY A 35 -9.23 1.12 -8.32
N GLU A 36 -8.02 1.00 -7.76
CA GLU A 36 -7.03 2.08 -7.76
C GLU A 36 -6.08 2.06 -8.96
N VAL A 37 -5.52 0.89 -9.31
CA VAL A 37 -4.48 0.77 -10.34
C VAL A 37 -4.90 -0.01 -11.58
N GLY A 38 -6.07 -0.65 -11.54
CA GLY A 38 -6.63 -1.42 -12.64
C GLY A 38 -5.72 -2.56 -13.08
N GLU A 39 -5.58 -2.72 -14.40
CA GLU A 39 -4.78 -3.78 -15.04
C GLU A 39 -3.27 -3.61 -14.87
N ARG A 40 -2.80 -2.58 -14.14
CA ARG A 40 -1.37 -2.41 -13.87
C ARG A 40 -0.82 -3.41 -12.86
N LEU A 41 -1.66 -4.14 -12.14
CA LEU A 41 -1.21 -5.25 -11.27
C LEU A 41 -0.73 -6.42 -12.12
N THR A 42 0.48 -6.91 -11.84
CA THR A 42 1.05 -8.09 -12.52
C THR A 42 0.95 -9.34 -11.64
N ASP A 43 1.02 -10.52 -12.25
CA ASP A 43 1.23 -11.80 -11.57
C ASP A 43 2.58 -12.40 -11.98
N PRO A 44 3.59 -12.49 -11.08
CA PRO A 44 3.54 -12.14 -9.65
C PRO A 44 3.46 -10.62 -9.41
N PRO A 45 2.94 -10.20 -8.23
CA PRO A 45 2.81 -8.78 -7.88
C PRO A 45 4.15 -8.07 -7.85
N GLN A 46 4.18 -6.81 -8.32
CA GLN A 46 5.39 -6.01 -8.33
C GLN A 46 5.97 -5.79 -6.93
N ARG A 47 7.28 -5.52 -6.90
CA ARG A 47 8.00 -5.24 -5.65
C ARG A 47 7.36 -4.04 -4.95
N GLY A 48 6.99 -4.23 -3.67
CA GLY A 48 6.32 -3.20 -2.86
C GLY A 48 4.80 -3.38 -2.75
N VAL A 49 4.14 -3.97 -3.76
CA VAL A 49 2.68 -4.23 -3.72
C VAL A 49 2.32 -5.12 -2.53
N LYS A 50 3.08 -6.20 -2.31
CA LYS A 50 2.90 -7.10 -1.16
C LYS A 50 2.90 -6.37 0.19
N SER A 51 3.84 -5.44 0.39
CA SER A 51 3.95 -4.71 1.67
C SER A 51 2.76 -3.80 1.92
N VAL A 52 2.22 -3.17 0.87
CA VAL A 52 1.01 -2.36 0.98
C VAL A 52 -0.20 -3.27 1.21
N ALA A 53 -0.28 -4.39 0.50
CA ALA A 53 -1.39 -5.34 0.60
C ALA A 53 -1.49 -5.93 2.02
N LEU A 54 -0.37 -6.32 2.63
CA LEU A 54 -0.35 -6.81 4.02
C LEU A 54 -0.79 -5.73 5.03
N ALA A 55 -0.39 -4.48 4.84
CA ALA A 55 -0.79 -3.38 5.72
C ALA A 55 -2.30 -3.08 5.60
N VAL A 56 -2.83 -3.09 4.38
CA VAL A 56 -4.25 -2.91 4.10
C VAL A 56 -5.06 -4.06 4.67
N ALA A 57 -4.69 -5.31 4.40
CA ALA A 57 -5.35 -6.50 4.95
C ALA A 57 -5.36 -6.51 6.48
N ALA A 58 -4.24 -6.15 7.11
CA ALA A 58 -4.18 -6.00 8.56
C ALA A 58 -5.12 -4.90 9.08
N ARG A 59 -5.23 -3.78 8.36
CA ARG A 59 -6.18 -2.72 8.70
C ARG A 59 -7.62 -3.17 8.54
N ILE A 60 -7.98 -3.85 7.46
CA ILE A 60 -9.34 -4.36 7.23
C ILE A 60 -9.82 -5.17 8.43
N LEU A 61 -8.95 -6.03 8.95
CA LEU A 61 -9.25 -6.92 10.07
C LEU A 61 -9.18 -6.26 11.46
N THR A 62 -8.73 -5.01 11.58
CA THR A 62 -8.56 -4.31 12.86
C THR A 62 -9.40 -3.05 12.97
N ASN A 63 -9.61 -2.36 11.85
CA ASN A 63 -10.36 -1.12 11.71
C ASN A 63 -10.82 -0.95 10.25
N PRO A 64 -11.90 -1.64 9.83
CA PRO A 64 -12.32 -1.67 8.43
C PRO A 64 -12.70 -0.30 7.87
N ALA A 65 -13.19 0.62 8.71
CA ALA A 65 -13.55 1.98 8.32
C ALA A 65 -12.33 2.93 8.21
N GLY A 66 -11.13 2.49 8.59
CA GLY A 66 -9.91 3.31 8.53
C GLY A 66 -9.92 4.55 9.45
N VAL A 67 -10.84 4.62 10.40
CA VAL A 67 -11.04 5.79 11.26
C VAL A 67 -9.92 5.87 12.29
N ARG A 68 -9.00 6.83 12.13
CA ARG A 68 -8.15 7.33 13.22
C ARG A 68 -8.78 8.62 13.75
N SER A 69 -9.72 8.50 14.69
CA SER A 69 -10.08 9.64 15.54
C SER A 69 -9.10 9.69 16.71
N GLU A 70 -8.06 10.52 16.62
CA GLU A 70 -7.31 10.95 17.79
C GLU A 70 -8.04 12.14 18.42
N GLN A 71 -8.23 12.10 19.73
CA GLN A 71 -8.46 13.34 20.46
C GLN A 71 -7.87 13.34 21.86
N ALA A 72 -7.09 14.39 22.11
CA ALA A 72 -6.62 14.78 23.43
C ALA A 72 -7.55 15.89 23.96
N GLY A 73 -8.33 15.60 25.00
CA GLY A 73 -9.21 16.59 25.65
C GLY A 73 -10.58 16.78 25.00
N GLY A 74 -11.09 18.02 24.97
CA GLY A 74 -12.51 18.37 24.74
C GLY A 74 -13.12 17.96 23.39
N MET A 75 -13.61 16.72 23.35
CA MET A 75 -14.51 15.99 22.44
C MET A 75 -14.79 16.48 21.00
N LEU A 76 -14.44 15.64 20.02
CA LEU A 76 -14.87 15.59 18.63
C LEU A 76 -14.65 14.16 18.14
N VAL A 77 -15.76 13.43 18.22
CA VAL A 77 -15.94 12.12 17.60
C VAL A 77 -16.75 12.37 16.34
N SER A 78 -16.18 12.07 15.17
CA SER A 78 -16.92 12.05 13.92
C SER A 78 -17.14 10.60 13.51
N TYR A 79 -18.34 10.09 13.80
CA TYR A 79 -18.85 8.87 13.20
C TYR A 79 -19.25 9.19 11.76
N ALA A 80 -18.40 8.82 10.80
CA ALA A 80 -18.84 8.68 9.42
C ALA A 80 -19.59 7.35 9.33
N ASP A 81 -20.92 7.43 9.45
CA ASP A 81 -21.85 6.34 9.19
C ASP A 81 -22.05 6.19 7.68
N SER A 82 -20.96 5.94 6.96
CA SER A 82 -21.03 5.62 5.55
C SER A 82 -20.47 4.22 5.36
N GLU A 83 -21.35 3.32 4.90
CA GLU A 83 -21.13 1.99 4.35
C GLU A 83 -20.18 2.01 3.13
N THR A 84 -19.08 2.71 3.29
CA THR A 84 -18.03 2.86 2.31
C THR A 84 -17.19 1.61 2.50
N GLY A 85 -17.21 0.73 1.50
CA GLY A 85 -16.33 -0.44 1.44
C GLY A 85 -14.88 -0.05 1.71
N VAL A 86 -14.02 -1.03 1.94
CA VAL A 86 -12.61 -0.81 2.27
C VAL A 86 -11.95 0.15 1.28
N MET A 87 -11.77 1.42 1.67
CA MET A 87 -11.09 2.43 0.86
C MET A 87 -9.62 2.50 1.25
N LEU A 88 -8.74 2.63 0.25
CA LEU A 88 -7.32 2.91 0.49
C LEU A 88 -7.15 4.29 1.12
N SER A 89 -6.29 4.39 2.13
CA SER A 89 -5.86 5.68 2.66
C SER A 89 -5.02 6.42 1.61
N GLU A 90 -4.87 7.74 1.78
CA GLU A 90 -4.06 8.54 0.84
C GLU A 90 -2.62 8.04 0.74
N ASP A 91 -2.03 7.63 1.86
CA ASP A 91 -0.67 7.08 1.92
C ASP A 91 -0.55 5.72 1.25
N GLU A 92 -1.53 4.83 1.45
CA GLU A 92 -1.59 3.53 0.76
C GLU A 92 -1.73 3.70 -0.73
N ARG A 93 -2.61 4.61 -1.17
CA ARG A 93 -2.79 4.96 -2.58
C ARG A 93 -1.49 5.45 -3.20
N LYS A 94 -0.78 6.36 -2.53
CA LYS A 94 0.52 6.87 -3.01
C LYS A 94 1.56 5.75 -3.11
N ARG A 95 1.66 4.89 -2.09
CA ARG A 95 2.61 3.76 -2.10
C ARG A 95 2.27 2.73 -3.17
N LEU A 96 1.00 2.40 -3.34
CA LEU A 96 0.52 1.48 -4.35
C LEU A 96 0.82 2.00 -5.75
N ARG A 97 0.44 3.26 -6.05
CA ARG A 97 0.75 3.93 -7.32
C ARG A 97 2.25 3.92 -7.62
N ARG A 98 3.09 4.22 -6.63
CA ARG A 98 4.56 4.16 -6.77
C ARG A 98 5.05 2.76 -7.07
N ALA A 99 4.50 1.74 -6.40
CA ALA A 99 4.88 0.34 -6.60
C ALA A 99 4.54 -0.18 -8.01
N VAL A 100 3.46 0.33 -8.62
CA VAL A 100 3.08 0.00 -10.00
C VAL A 100 3.62 0.97 -11.06
N GLY A 101 4.51 1.89 -10.68
CA GLY A 101 5.12 2.85 -11.61
C GLY A 101 4.19 3.95 -12.14
N MET A 102 3.07 4.23 -11.47
CA MET A 102 2.25 5.40 -11.76
C MET A 102 2.91 6.66 -11.18
N ALA A 103 3.00 7.73 -11.99
CA ALA A 103 3.45 9.03 -11.53
C ALA A 103 2.57 9.51 -10.37
N ALA A 104 3.13 9.57 -9.16
CA ALA A 104 2.43 10.12 -8.01
C ALA A 104 2.27 11.62 -8.23
N GLY A 105 1.04 12.08 -8.49
CA GLY A 105 0.75 13.49 -8.72
C GLY A 105 1.41 14.40 -7.66
N ALA A 106 2.13 15.42 -8.15
CA ALA A 106 2.65 16.63 -7.50
C ALA A 106 3.48 16.52 -6.20
N SER A 107 3.78 15.34 -5.64
CA SER A 107 4.59 15.26 -4.41
C SER A 107 5.60 14.11 -4.36
N SER A 108 6.16 13.68 -5.49
CA SER A 108 7.35 12.81 -5.47
C SER A 108 8.62 13.68 -5.43
N LEU A 109 9.14 13.92 -4.23
CA LEU A 109 10.56 14.24 -4.08
C LEU A 109 11.34 12.98 -4.46
N ASP A 110 12.05 13.07 -5.58
CA ASP A 110 13.02 12.09 -6.01
C ASP A 110 14.31 12.33 -5.21
N ILE A 111 14.66 11.41 -4.32
CA ILE A 111 15.93 11.42 -3.54
C ILE A 111 16.92 10.42 -4.17
N ALA A 112 16.57 9.78 -5.29
CA ALA A 112 17.58 9.11 -6.09
C ALA A 112 18.44 10.19 -6.75
N PRO A 113 19.77 10.21 -6.56
CA PRO A 113 20.61 11.06 -7.40
C PRO A 113 20.39 10.59 -8.84
N GLU A 114 20.01 11.51 -9.72
CA GLU A 114 20.04 11.28 -11.17
C GLU A 114 21.40 10.67 -11.51
N ASP A 115 21.42 9.58 -12.28
CA ASP A 115 22.63 8.84 -12.65
C ASP A 115 23.73 9.80 -13.13
N TYR A 116 24.58 10.24 -12.19
CA TYR A 116 25.69 11.11 -12.47
C TYR A 116 26.77 10.25 -13.11
N CYS A 117 26.83 10.27 -14.44
CA CYS A 117 27.93 9.72 -15.21
C CYS A 117 28.97 10.85 -15.42
N PRO A 118 30.05 10.95 -14.61
CA PRO A 118 31.07 11.96 -14.85
C PRO A 118 31.72 11.69 -16.22
N PRO A 119 31.95 12.72 -17.05
CA PRO A 119 32.65 12.54 -18.30
C PRO A 119 34.10 12.14 -18.03
N VAL A 120 34.45 10.88 -18.30
CA VAL A 120 35.84 10.40 -18.24
C VAL A 120 36.59 10.97 -19.45
N ARG A 121 37.28 12.10 -19.26
CA ARG A 121 38.29 12.56 -20.22
C ARG A 121 39.57 11.77 -20.00
N VAL A 122 39.87 10.85 -20.91
CA VAL A 122 41.19 10.22 -20.98
C VAL A 122 42.18 11.26 -21.51
N TRP A 123 43.04 11.78 -20.64
CA TRP A 123 44.19 12.59 -21.05
C TRP A 123 45.23 11.65 -21.69
N ARG A 124 45.33 11.63 -23.02
CA ARG A 124 46.54 11.15 -23.70
C ARG A 124 47.33 12.36 -24.17
N ALA A 125 48.57 12.46 -23.71
CA ALA A 125 49.59 13.28 -24.35
C ALA A 125 50.11 12.52 -25.59
N LEU A 126 50.23 13.24 -26.71
CA LEU A 126 50.98 12.81 -27.90
C LEU A 126 52.48 12.84 -27.61
#